data_AF-A0A821LEQ8-F1
#
_entry.id   AF-A0A821LEQ8-F1
#
_cell.length_a   1.000
_cell.length_b   1.000
_cell.length_c   1.000
_cell.angle_alpha   90.00
_cell.angle_beta   90.00
_cell.angle_gamma   90.00
#
_symmetry.space_group_name_H-M   'P 1'
#
loop_
_entity.id
_entity.type
_entity.pdbx_description
1 polymer ?
#
loop_
_entity_poly.entity_id
_entity_poly.type
_entity_poly.pdbx_seq_one_letter_code
_entity_poly.pdbx_strand_id
1 'polypeptide(L)'
;MQNIKDDPRKYLNDVVDQQLLYKLVTRNGPTKIKLPWIPMSMIPDILSAYHDHPLSGHFGVNRTYNKKKDKFYWFQMLNSIKQHIRSCAQCAQLNVQRRKKHGLLQKEPPPEDVFELMQMDFWTAPIRSSDGNQYVLIITDRLPKYVFARALSSENARDAAEMLFEDIILKHGAM
;
A
#
# COMPACT_ATOMS: atom_id res chain seq x y z
N MET A 1 35.56 -21.48 -7.87
CA MET A 1 36.22 -20.76 -6.75
C MET A 1 37.17 -19.75 -7.36
N GLN A 2 36.83 -18.45 -7.35
CA GLN A 2 37.75 -17.40 -7.80
C GLN A 2 38.81 -17.17 -6.71
N ASN A 3 40.08 -17.14 -7.09
CA ASN A 3 41.23 -17.05 -6.19
C ASN A 3 41.21 -15.76 -5.34
N ILE A 4 41.42 -15.92 -4.03
CA ILE A 4 41.39 -14.85 -3.00
C ILE A 4 42.58 -13.87 -3.11
N LYS A 5 43.50 -14.05 -4.08
CA LYS A 5 44.83 -13.42 -4.07
C LYS A 5 44.96 -12.07 -4.80
N ASP A 6 43.94 -11.61 -5.54
CA ASP A 6 44.18 -10.54 -6.54
C ASP A 6 44.05 -9.09 -6.03
N ASP A 7 43.56 -8.84 -4.80
CA ASP A 7 43.63 -7.49 -4.19
C ASP A 7 43.52 -7.52 -2.64
N PRO A 8 44.65 -7.43 -1.92
CA PRO A 8 44.65 -7.42 -0.45
C PRO A 8 43.95 -6.21 0.18
N ARG A 9 43.80 -5.09 -0.54
CA ARG A 9 43.20 -3.85 0.00
C ARG A 9 41.68 -3.91 0.04
N LYS A 10 41.05 -4.82 -0.72
CA LYS A 10 39.60 -5.04 -0.74
C LYS A 10 39.08 -5.75 0.51
N TYR A 11 39.97 -6.43 1.25
CA TYR A 11 39.65 -7.29 2.39
C TYR A 11 40.26 -6.78 3.71
N LEU A 12 40.48 -5.47 3.83
CA LEU A 12 41.24 -4.84 4.93
C LEU A 12 40.69 -5.13 6.35
N ASN A 13 39.52 -5.77 6.48
CA ASN A 13 38.90 -6.18 7.74
C ASN A 13 38.43 -7.65 7.75
N ASP A 14 38.87 -8.48 6.79
CA ASP A 14 38.41 -9.85 6.64
C ASP A 14 39.48 -10.86 7.06
N VAL A 15 39.06 -11.99 7.63
CA VAL A 15 39.93 -13.04 8.17
C VAL A 15 39.57 -14.36 7.50
N VAL A 16 40.57 -15.10 7.03
CA VAL A 16 40.39 -16.49 6.57
C VAL A 16 40.65 -17.43 7.74
N ASP A 17 39.69 -18.28 8.05
CA ASP A 17 39.76 -19.26 9.14
C ASP A 17 39.07 -20.55 8.68
N GLN A 18 39.71 -21.71 8.85
CA GLN A 18 39.18 -23.01 8.41
C GLN A 18 38.64 -23.03 6.95
N GLN A 19 39.34 -22.38 6.02
CA GLN A 19 38.96 -22.22 4.60
C GLN A 19 37.70 -21.38 4.35
N LEU A 20 37.15 -20.74 5.37
CA LEU A 20 36.03 -19.81 5.25
C LEU A 20 36.55 -18.37 5.40
N LEU A 21 35.96 -17.46 4.62
CA LEU A 21 36.21 -16.03 4.74
C LEU A 21 35.22 -15.46 5.77
N TYR A 22 35.72 -14.63 6.69
CA TYR A 22 34.93 -13.94 7.69
C TYR A 22 35.11 -12.44 7.57
N LYS A 23 34.02 -11.70 7.76
CA LYS A 23 34.08 -10.27 8.01
C LYS A 23 34.13 -10.00 9.51
N LEU A 24 35.11 -9.20 9.94
CA LEU A 24 35.12 -8.69 11.31
C LEU A 24 34.21 -7.48 11.43
N VAL A 25 33.26 -7.55 12.35
CA VAL A 25 32.33 -6.45 12.63
C VAL A 25 32.32 -6.15 14.11
N THR A 26 32.48 -4.89 14.47
CA THR A 26 32.29 -4.40 15.83
C THR A 26 30.84 -3.95 16.00
N ARG A 27 30.13 -4.50 16.99
CA ARG A 27 28.75 -4.12 17.34
C ARG A 27 28.66 -3.94 18.85
N ASN A 28 28.40 -2.72 19.31
CA ASN A 28 28.23 -2.35 20.71
C ASN A 28 29.33 -2.89 21.65
N GLY A 29 30.48 -2.23 21.67
CA GLY A 29 31.62 -2.57 22.53
C GLY A 29 32.92 -2.74 21.76
N PRO A 30 34.03 -3.09 22.43
CA PRO A 30 35.34 -3.24 21.80
C PRO A 30 35.51 -4.57 21.03
N THR A 31 34.66 -5.57 21.30
CA THR A 31 34.81 -6.93 20.77
C THR A 31 34.41 -7.01 19.29
N LYS A 32 35.30 -7.58 18.47
CA LYS A 32 35.03 -7.89 17.06
C LYS A 32 34.35 -9.25 16.95
N ILE A 33 33.24 -9.31 16.22
CA ILE A 33 32.52 -10.55 15.92
C ILE A 33 32.93 -11.02 14.52
N LYS A 34 33.17 -12.32 14.37
CA LYS A 34 33.42 -12.97 13.07
C LYS A 34 32.09 -13.34 12.43
N LEU A 35 31.76 -12.73 11.30
CA LEU A 35 30.60 -13.11 10.48
C LEU A 35 31.05 -13.86 9.24
N PRO A 36 30.56 -15.09 8.96
CA PRO A 36 30.90 -15.80 7.75
C PRO A 36 30.48 -15.00 6.51
N TRP A 37 31.39 -14.91 5.56
CA TRP A 37 31.16 -14.31 4.25
C TRP A 37 30.43 -15.31 3.37
N ILE A 38 29.23 -14.95 2.95
CA ILE A 38 28.38 -15.82 2.15
C ILE A 38 28.68 -15.62 0.66
N PRO A 39 29.01 -16.71 -0.07
CA PRO A 39 29.12 -16.68 -1.53
C PRO A 39 27.79 -16.33 -2.20
N MET A 40 27.84 -15.66 -3.35
CA MET A 40 26.64 -15.22 -4.07
C MET A 40 25.64 -16.36 -4.36
N SER A 41 26.14 -17.57 -4.59
CA SER A 41 25.33 -18.76 -4.87
C SER A 41 24.44 -19.20 -3.70
N MET A 42 24.78 -18.88 -2.45
CA MET A 42 24.03 -19.30 -1.26
C MET A 42 23.04 -18.23 -0.76
N ILE A 43 23.13 -17.01 -1.30
CA ILE A 43 22.24 -15.91 -0.91
C ILE A 43 20.76 -16.26 -1.15
N PRO A 44 20.35 -16.87 -2.28
CA PRO A 44 18.95 -17.22 -2.51
C PRO A 44 18.38 -18.15 -1.45
N ASP A 45 19.11 -19.20 -1.07
CA ASP A 45 18.66 -20.18 -0.05
C ASP A 45 18.49 -19.52 1.31
N ILE A 46 19.44 -18.65 1.67
CA ILE A 46 19.35 -17.87 2.91
C ILE A 46 18.14 -16.93 2.86
N LEU A 47 17.87 -16.26 1.74
CA LEU A 47 16.70 -15.38 1.59
C LEU A 47 15.40 -16.16 1.69
N SER A 48 15.30 -17.30 1.01
CA SER A 48 14.16 -18.20 1.07
C SER A 48 13.85 -18.66 2.50
N ALA A 49 14.86 -19.13 3.25
CA ALA A 49 14.66 -19.60 4.62
C ALA A 49 14.13 -18.53 5.59
N TYR A 50 14.39 -17.24 5.33
CA TYR A 50 14.03 -16.15 6.24
C TYR A 50 12.86 -15.30 5.74
N HIS A 51 12.41 -15.47 4.50
CA HIS A 51 11.34 -14.68 3.91
C HIS A 51 10.27 -15.52 3.21
N ASP A 52 10.65 -16.55 2.45
CA ASP A 52 9.72 -17.32 1.62
C ASP A 52 9.15 -18.54 2.36
N HIS A 53 9.86 -19.04 3.37
CA HIS A 53 9.39 -20.18 4.16
C HIS A 53 8.05 -19.85 4.85
N PRO A 54 7.04 -20.75 4.85
CA PRO A 54 5.71 -20.46 5.43
C PRO A 54 5.74 -19.97 6.88
N LEU A 55 6.67 -20.50 7.68
CA LEU A 55 6.87 -20.10 9.08
C LEU A 55 7.74 -18.84 9.28
N SER A 56 8.27 -18.26 8.20
CA SER A 56 9.16 -17.08 8.27
C SER A 56 8.39 -15.76 8.37
N GLY A 57 7.08 -15.78 8.11
CA GLY A 57 6.19 -14.65 8.32
C GLY A 57 6.34 -13.50 7.31
N HIS A 58 7.04 -13.70 6.18
CA HIS A 58 7.16 -12.71 5.10
C HIS A 58 7.59 -11.32 5.57
N PHE A 59 8.53 -11.26 6.52
CA PHE A 59 8.92 -10.00 7.13
C PHE A 59 9.48 -9.00 6.12
N GLY A 60 9.14 -7.72 6.33
CA GLY A 60 9.68 -6.62 5.54
C GLY A 60 11.19 -6.43 5.72
N VAL A 61 11.77 -5.63 4.82
CA VAL A 61 13.22 -5.43 4.65
C VAL A 61 13.98 -5.27 5.96
N ASN A 62 13.57 -4.33 6.82
CA ASN A 62 14.32 -4.02 8.04
C ASN A 62 14.35 -5.19 9.02
N ARG A 63 13.22 -5.91 9.18
CA ARG A 63 13.13 -7.04 10.11
C ARG A 63 13.90 -8.24 9.58
N THR A 64 13.84 -8.49 8.28
CA THR A 64 14.65 -9.53 7.61
C THR A 64 16.15 -9.24 7.71
N TYR A 65 16.57 -7.99 7.49
CA TYR A 65 17.96 -7.57 7.65
C TYR A 65 18.44 -7.73 9.11
N ASN A 66 17.66 -7.24 10.08
CA ASN A 66 18.02 -7.32 11.49
C ASN A 66 18.13 -8.77 12.00
N LYS A 67 17.37 -9.72 11.46
CA LYS A 67 17.51 -11.15 11.81
C LYS A 67 18.80 -11.79 11.30
N LYS A 68 19.41 -11.25 10.24
CA LYS A 68 20.56 -11.86 9.55
C LYS A 68 21.88 -11.17 9.81
N LYS A 69 21.85 -9.86 10.07
CA LYS A 69 23.05 -9.00 10.14
C LYS A 69 24.09 -9.43 11.17
N ASP A 70 23.68 -10.20 12.17
CA ASP A 70 24.54 -10.69 13.26
C ASP A 70 24.97 -12.16 13.06
N LYS A 71 24.53 -12.80 11.97
CA LYS A 71 24.85 -14.22 11.65
C LYS A 71 25.66 -14.38 10.38
N PHE A 72 25.46 -13.49 9.41
CA PHE A 72 26.03 -13.61 8.07
C PHE A 72 26.45 -12.25 7.55
N TYR A 73 27.41 -12.26 6.63
CA TYR A 73 27.74 -11.08 5.83
C TYR A 73 27.86 -11.44 4.35
N TRP A 74 27.37 -10.56 3.49
CA TRP A 74 27.73 -10.54 2.08
C TRP A 74 27.69 -9.11 1.54
N PHE A 75 28.33 -8.89 0.41
CA PHE A 75 28.36 -7.59 -0.24
C PHE A 75 26.95 -7.11 -0.60
N GLN A 76 26.62 -5.87 -0.25
CA GLN A 76 25.32 -5.25 -0.49
C GLN A 76 24.10 -6.00 0.08
N MET A 77 24.26 -6.68 1.22
CA MET A 77 23.19 -7.45 1.87
C MET A 77 21.81 -6.78 1.93
N LEU A 78 21.75 -5.49 2.29
CA LEU A 78 20.48 -4.76 2.35
C LEU A 78 19.82 -4.63 0.97
N ASN A 79 20.58 -4.41 -0.10
CA ASN A 79 20.04 -4.29 -1.45
C ASN A 79 19.51 -5.63 -1.95
N SER A 80 20.24 -6.73 -1.70
CA SER A 80 19.78 -8.09 -2.05
C SER A 80 18.46 -8.43 -1.36
N ILE A 81 18.35 -8.12 -0.06
CA ILE A 81 17.11 -8.33 0.71
C ILE A 81 15.97 -7.48 0.15
N LYS A 82 16.21 -6.20 -0.15
CA LYS A 82 15.21 -5.31 -0.76
C LYS A 82 14.70 -5.86 -2.08
N GLN A 83 15.60 -6.31 -2.95
CA GLN A 83 15.25 -6.84 -4.27
C GLN A 83 14.40 -8.11 -4.15
N HIS A 84 14.83 -9.05 -3.30
CA HIS A 84 14.12 -10.32 -3.07
C HIS A 84 12.70 -10.12 -2.54
N ILE A 85 12.54 -9.27 -1.52
CA ILE A 85 11.22 -8.98 -0.94
C ILE A 85 10.34 -8.25 -1.95
N ARG A 86 10.91 -7.36 -2.78
CA ARG A 86 10.18 -6.67 -3.84
C ARG A 86 9.68 -7.61 -4.94
N SER A 87 10.39 -8.71 -5.20
CA SER A 87 9.96 -9.75 -6.14
C SER A 87 9.03 -10.81 -5.53
N CYS A 88 8.77 -10.78 -4.23
CA CYS A 88 7.87 -11.75 -3.59
C CYS A 88 6.41 -11.50 -3.97
N ALA A 89 5.79 -12.44 -4.70
CA ALA A 89 4.41 -12.34 -5.18
C ALA A 89 3.39 -12.22 -4.03
N GLN A 90 3.57 -13.02 -2.96
CA GLN A 90 2.67 -12.98 -1.81
C GLN A 90 2.74 -11.63 -1.10
N CYS A 91 3.94 -11.09 -0.91
CA CYS A 91 4.10 -9.74 -0.37
C CYS A 91 3.52 -8.68 -1.29
N ALA A 92 3.65 -8.80 -2.61
CA ALA A 92 3.10 -7.83 -3.55
C ALA A 92 1.57 -7.80 -3.53
N GLN A 93 0.92 -8.96 -3.33
CA GLN A 93 -0.53 -9.10 -3.27
C GLN A 93 -1.12 -8.67 -1.92
N LEU A 94 -0.43 -8.99 -0.82
CA LEU A 94 -0.97 -8.82 0.54
C LEU A 94 -0.54 -7.51 1.22
N ASN A 95 0.59 -6.92 0.82
CA ASN A 95 1.03 -5.69 1.46
C ASN A 95 0.16 -4.51 1.03
N VAL A 96 -0.52 -3.93 2.01
CA VAL A 96 -1.13 -2.61 1.87
C VAL A 96 -0.05 -1.62 1.48
N GLN A 97 -0.16 -1.05 0.27
CA GLN A 97 0.72 0.04 -0.12
C GLN A 97 0.42 1.24 0.78
N ARG A 98 1.28 1.46 1.77
CA ARG A 98 1.28 2.69 2.58
C ARG A 98 1.88 3.82 1.74
N ARG A 99 1.19 4.20 0.66
CA ARG A 99 1.48 5.45 -0.04
C ARG A 99 1.19 6.59 0.92
N LYS A 100 1.90 7.71 0.76
CA LYS A 100 1.47 8.97 1.37
C LYS A 100 0.02 9.18 0.94
N LYS A 101 -0.81 9.72 1.85
CA LYS A 101 -2.17 10.12 1.50
C LYS A 101 -2.12 10.92 0.20
N HIS A 102 -3.07 10.66 -0.70
CA HIS A 102 -3.32 11.56 -1.83
C HIS A 102 -3.39 12.99 -1.28
N GLY A 103 -2.98 13.98 -2.08
CA GLY A 103 -2.79 15.36 -1.65
C GLY A 103 -3.98 15.95 -0.89
N LEU A 104 -3.83 17.19 -0.41
CA LEU A 104 -4.92 17.85 0.31
C LEU A 104 -6.20 17.84 -0.55
N LEU A 105 -7.33 17.55 0.10
CA LEU A 105 -8.66 17.64 -0.51
C LEU A 105 -8.78 19.02 -1.15
N GLN A 106 -8.97 19.07 -2.46
CA GLN A 106 -9.16 20.32 -3.17
C GLN A 106 -10.57 20.81 -2.89
N LYS A 107 -10.70 22.09 -2.54
CA LYS A 107 -12.01 22.73 -2.45
C LYS A 107 -12.54 22.92 -3.87
N GLU A 108 -13.74 22.44 -4.11
CA GLU A 108 -14.50 22.80 -5.29
C GLU A 108 -14.99 24.25 -5.13
N PRO A 109 -14.85 25.10 -6.15
CA PRO A 109 -15.41 26.45 -6.09
C PRO A 109 -16.94 26.38 -5.93
N PRO A 110 -17.56 27.32 -5.20
CA PRO A 110 -19.01 27.40 -5.17
C PRO A 110 -19.55 27.76 -6.57
N PRO A 111 -20.71 27.23 -6.98
CA PRO A 111 -21.43 27.75 -8.14
C PRO A 111 -21.78 29.24 -7.96
N GLU A 112 -21.92 29.95 -9.08
CA GLU A 112 -22.29 31.36 -9.19
C GLU A 112 -23.81 31.56 -9.25
N ASP A 113 -24.57 30.56 -9.69
CA ASP A 113 -26.03 30.64 -9.81
C ASP A 113 -26.78 29.41 -9.25
N VAL A 114 -28.08 29.58 -9.00
CA VAL A 114 -28.97 28.49 -8.58
C VAL A 114 -29.13 27.48 -9.72
N PHE A 115 -29.21 26.19 -9.38
CA PHE A 115 -29.28 25.08 -10.32
C PHE A 115 -28.07 24.89 -11.25
N GLU A 116 -26.99 25.67 -11.12
CA GLU A 116 -25.76 25.50 -11.91
C GLU A 116 -25.04 24.19 -11.58
N LEU A 117 -24.99 23.83 -10.30
CA LEU A 117 -24.37 22.60 -9.83
C LEU A 117 -25.32 21.86 -8.89
N MET A 118 -25.78 20.70 -9.33
CA MET A 118 -26.60 19.81 -8.50
C MET A 118 -25.84 18.54 -8.13
N GLN A 119 -26.11 18.05 -6.92
CA GLN A 119 -25.54 16.81 -6.42
C GLN A 119 -26.65 15.82 -6.17
N MET A 120 -26.47 14.59 -6.64
CA MET A 120 -27.44 13.52 -6.51
C MET A 120 -26.80 12.36 -5.76
N ASP A 121 -27.51 11.80 -4.78
CA ASP A 121 -27.08 10.60 -4.08
C ASP A 121 -28.28 9.75 -3.64
N PHE A 122 -28.08 8.44 -3.59
CA PHE A 122 -29.06 7.50 -3.05
C PHE A 122 -28.68 7.13 -1.62
N TRP A 123 -29.58 7.41 -0.70
CA TRP A 123 -29.49 6.89 0.65
C TRP A 123 -30.32 5.62 0.79
N THR A 124 -29.71 4.53 1.28
CA THR A 124 -30.44 3.28 1.57
C THR A 124 -30.95 3.31 3.01
N ALA A 125 -32.27 3.23 3.16
CA ALA A 125 -32.93 3.13 4.45
C ALA A 125 -32.67 1.75 5.08
N PRO A 126 -32.50 1.68 6.42
CA PRO A 126 -32.29 0.41 7.12
C PRO A 126 -33.54 -0.48 7.14
N ILE A 127 -34.73 0.11 6.93
CA ILE A 127 -36.01 -0.59 6.94
C ILE A 127 -36.77 -0.19 5.68
N ARG A 128 -37.36 -1.18 5.01
CA ARG A 128 -38.28 -0.96 3.89
C ARG A 128 -39.63 -0.49 4.42
N SER A 129 -40.19 0.57 3.84
CA SER A 129 -41.50 1.09 4.23
C SER A 129 -42.62 0.11 3.87
N SER A 130 -43.82 0.35 4.42
CA SER A 130 -45.05 -0.38 4.05
C SER A 130 -45.34 -0.33 2.56
N ASP A 131 -44.97 0.77 1.91
CA ASP A 131 -45.21 1.02 0.48
C ASP A 131 -44.09 0.42 -0.40
N GLY A 132 -43.15 -0.31 0.21
CA GLY A 132 -42.08 -1.01 -0.50
C GLY A 132 -40.84 -0.17 -0.79
N ASN A 133 -40.76 1.07 -0.31
CA ASN A 133 -39.62 1.97 -0.52
C ASN A 133 -38.46 1.62 0.42
N GLN A 134 -37.25 1.53 -0.12
CA GLN A 134 -36.02 1.27 0.65
C GLN A 134 -34.94 2.32 0.39
N TYR A 135 -35.13 3.18 -0.60
CA TYR A 135 -34.16 4.18 -1.01
C TYR A 135 -34.76 5.58 -0.89
N VAL A 136 -33.90 6.57 -0.65
CA VAL A 136 -34.23 7.98 -0.77
C VAL A 136 -33.24 8.59 -1.75
N LEU A 137 -33.73 9.03 -2.90
CA LEU A 137 -32.93 9.85 -3.80
C LEU A 137 -32.95 11.28 -3.28
N ILE A 138 -31.76 11.84 -3.09
CA ILE A 138 -31.55 13.20 -2.60
C ILE A 138 -30.85 13.97 -3.72
N ILE A 139 -31.45 15.09 -4.14
CA ILE A 139 -30.85 16.03 -5.08
C ILE A 139 -30.69 17.37 -4.36
N THR A 140 -29.47 17.90 -4.30
CA THR A 140 -29.15 19.15 -3.62
C THR A 140 -28.60 20.16 -4.61
N ASP A 141 -29.20 21.36 -4.65
CA ASP A 141 -28.59 22.51 -5.30
C ASP A 141 -27.43 23.03 -4.42
N ARG A 142 -26.22 23.10 -5.00
CA ARG A 142 -25.01 23.46 -4.29
C ARG A 142 -24.97 24.91 -3.83
N LEU A 143 -25.68 25.85 -4.47
CA LEU A 143 -25.65 27.27 -4.07
C LEU A 143 -26.50 27.53 -2.82
N PRO A 144 -27.85 27.41 -2.87
CA PRO A 144 -28.73 27.65 -1.73
C PRO A 144 -28.75 26.50 -0.73
N LYS A 145 -28.12 25.35 -1.05
CA LYS A 145 -28.26 24.10 -0.29
C LYS A 145 -29.71 23.61 -0.21
N TYR A 146 -30.51 23.92 -1.22
CA TYR A 146 -31.90 23.47 -1.31
C TYR A 146 -31.93 21.98 -1.66
N VAL A 147 -32.76 21.21 -0.95
CA VAL A 147 -32.79 19.75 -1.03
C VAL A 147 -34.13 19.26 -1.55
N PHE A 148 -34.09 18.44 -2.59
CA PHE A 148 -35.18 17.62 -3.08
C PHE A 148 -34.95 16.18 -2.60
N ALA A 149 -35.99 15.52 -2.10
CA ALA A 149 -35.92 14.15 -1.65
C ALA A 149 -37.15 13.34 -2.09
N ARG A 150 -36.92 12.14 -2.63
CA ARG A 150 -37.98 11.21 -3.07
C ARG A 150 -37.72 9.81 -2.54
N ALA A 151 -38.73 9.20 -1.91
CA ALA A 151 -38.67 7.81 -1.49
C ALA A 151 -38.92 6.87 -2.69
N LEU A 152 -38.09 5.84 -2.84
CA LEU A 152 -38.06 4.96 -3.99
C LEU A 152 -37.92 3.49 -3.57
N SER A 153 -38.46 2.60 -4.39
CA SER A 153 -38.35 1.14 -4.20
C SER A 153 -37.08 0.55 -4.81
N SER A 154 -36.38 1.32 -5.66
CA SER A 154 -35.11 0.93 -6.28
C SER A 154 -34.14 2.11 -6.47
N GLU A 155 -32.87 1.82 -6.68
CA GLU A 155 -31.78 2.79 -6.95
C GLU A 155 -31.41 2.84 -8.44
N ASN A 156 -32.41 2.92 -9.31
CA ASN A 156 -32.20 2.85 -10.75
C ASN A 156 -32.10 4.25 -11.40
N ALA A 157 -31.46 4.32 -12.57
CA ALA A 157 -31.26 5.58 -13.29
C ALA A 157 -32.57 6.22 -13.82
N ARG A 158 -33.60 5.41 -14.08
CA ARG A 158 -34.90 5.90 -14.54
C ARG A 158 -35.61 6.68 -13.43
N ASP A 159 -35.68 6.14 -12.21
CA ASP A 159 -36.28 6.80 -11.05
C ASP A 159 -35.56 8.14 -10.78
N ALA A 160 -34.23 8.18 -10.97
CA ALA A 160 -33.43 9.39 -10.85
C ALA A 160 -33.73 10.44 -11.93
N ALA A 161 -33.84 10.00 -13.19
CA ALA A 161 -34.21 10.88 -14.29
C ALA A 161 -35.63 11.43 -14.14
N GLU A 162 -36.58 10.59 -13.70
CA GLU A 162 -37.96 10.98 -13.44
C GLU A 162 -38.03 12.03 -12.33
N MET A 163 -37.32 11.84 -11.21
CA MET A 163 -37.25 12.87 -10.16
C MET A 163 -36.62 14.17 -10.65
N LEU A 164 -35.48 14.10 -11.34
CA LEU A 164 -34.81 15.28 -11.87
C LEU A 164 -35.72 16.06 -12.83
N PHE A 165 -36.43 15.36 -13.71
CA PHE A 165 -37.31 16.00 -14.68
C PHE A 165 -38.56 16.57 -14.02
N GLU A 166 -39.28 15.77 -13.25
CA GLU A 166 -40.58 16.13 -12.68
C GLU A 166 -40.49 17.11 -11.51
N ASP A 167 -39.52 16.92 -10.61
CA ASP A 167 -39.41 17.71 -9.39
C ASP A 167 -38.52 18.92 -9.52
N ILE A 168 -37.63 18.94 -10.52
CA ILE A 168 -36.67 20.04 -10.69
C ILE A 168 -36.93 20.77 -12.01
N ILE A 169 -36.69 20.12 -13.15
CA ILE A 169 -36.73 20.79 -14.45
C ILE A 169 -38.12 21.37 -14.77
N LEU A 170 -39.19 20.59 -14.56
CA LEU A 170 -40.56 21.05 -14.86
C LEU A 170 -41.08 22.12 -13.89
N LYS A 171 -40.57 22.16 -12.65
CA LYS A 171 -41.05 23.07 -11.60
C LYS A 171 -40.22 24.34 -11.48
N HIS A 172 -38.93 24.24 -11.76
CA HIS A 172 -37.94 25.30 -11.52
C HIS A 172 -37.17 25.71 -12.77
N GLY A 173 -37.27 24.94 -13.85
CA GLY A 173 -36.50 25.14 -15.08
C GLY A 173 -35.15 24.42 -15.05
N ALA A 174 -34.44 24.52 -16.16
CA ALA A 174 -33.03 24.18 -16.27
C ALA A 174 -32.29 25.41 -16.80
N MET A 175 -31.10 25.68 -16.25
CA MET A 175 -30.22 26.75 -16.71
C MET A 175 -29.32 26.26 -17.85
#